data_AF-A0A2T0UZK3-F1
#
_entry.id   AF-A0A2T0UZK3-F1
#
_cell.length_a   1.000
_cell.length_b   1.000
_cell.length_c   1.000
_cell.angle_alpha   90.00
_cell.angle_beta   90.00
_cell.angle_gamma   90.00
#
_symmetry.space_group_name_H-M   'P 1'
#
loop_
_entity.id
_entity.type
_entity.pdbx_description
1 polymer ?
#
loop_
_entity_poly.entity_id
_entity_poly.type
_entity_poly.pdbx_seq_one_letter_code
_entity_poly.pdbx_strand_id
1 'polypeptide(L)'
;MASELTVERVLTVVELVPRGRVVSYGDIAGIVGIGPRQVGSFMSRYAGGLPWWRVTNAAGDFPEELRERARPHWADEGILFKRNGFGCRIADYRADLASLRTAYEQRIADTLARMGTPVPHTSNPAARALAAAGISTLEELSEWRRADVAELHGVGPSSLTVWDAALDEADLTWKA
;
A
#
# COMPACT_ATOMS: atom_id res chain seq x y z
N MET A 1 2.25 2.97 16.57
CA MET A 1 2.51 1.91 15.57
C MET A 1 2.09 2.45 14.22
N ALA A 2 2.91 2.33 13.19
CA ALA A 2 2.42 2.59 11.83
C ALA A 2 1.35 1.55 11.50
N SER A 3 0.29 1.94 10.80
CA SER A 3 -0.73 0.98 10.37
C SER A 3 -0.09 -0.02 9.38
N GLU A 4 -0.51 -1.28 9.42
CA GLU A 4 -0.09 -2.31 8.45
C GLU A 4 -0.27 -1.81 7.01
N LEU A 5 -1.35 -1.07 6.76
CA LEU A 5 -1.59 -0.38 5.49
C LEU A 5 -0.46 0.56 5.05
N THR A 6 0.20 1.26 5.98
CA THR A 6 1.32 2.14 5.65
C THR A 6 2.56 1.33 5.23
N VAL A 7 2.78 0.16 5.86
CA VAL A 7 3.85 -0.75 5.47
C VAL A 7 3.58 -1.26 4.06
N GLU A 8 2.38 -1.79 3.80
CA GLU A 8 1.98 -2.31 2.49
C GLU A 8 2.12 -1.26 1.38
N ARG A 9 1.74 0.00 1.63
CA ARG A 9 1.94 1.09 0.66
C ARG A 9 3.41 1.29 0.31
N VAL A 10 4.32 1.23 1.28
CA VAL A 10 5.76 1.32 1.01
C VAL A 10 6.24 0.12 0.22
N LEU A 11 5.89 -1.10 0.63
CA LEU A 11 6.29 -2.34 -0.05
C LEU A 11 5.78 -2.38 -1.49
N THR A 12 4.56 -1.90 -1.74
CA THR A 12 3.98 -1.76 -3.08
C THR A 12 4.86 -0.88 -3.98
N VAL A 13 5.33 0.28 -3.49
CA VAL A 13 6.23 1.14 -4.28
C VAL A 13 7.54 0.42 -4.59
N VAL A 14 8.09 -0.34 -3.64
CA VAL A 14 9.34 -1.10 -3.83
C VAL A 14 9.21 -2.14 -4.93
N GLU A 15 8.10 -2.89 -4.94
CA GLU A 15 7.79 -3.87 -6.00
C GLU A 15 7.69 -3.23 -7.38
N LEU A 16 7.13 -2.02 -7.45
CA LEU A 16 6.90 -1.29 -8.69
C LEU A 16 8.15 -0.62 -9.26
N VAL A 17 9.24 -0.51 -8.49
CA VAL A 17 10.49 0.07 -9.00
C VAL A 17 10.97 -0.80 -10.17
N PRO A 18 11.09 -0.24 -11.40
CA PRO A 18 11.43 -1.04 -12.56
C PRO A 18 12.82 -1.68 -12.44
N ARG A 19 12.98 -2.84 -13.10
CA ARG A 19 14.29 -3.49 -13.22
C ARG A 19 15.30 -2.55 -13.89
N GLY A 20 16.53 -2.49 -13.37
CA GLY A 20 17.58 -1.58 -13.85
C GLY A 20 17.41 -0.13 -13.39
N ARG A 21 16.43 0.14 -12.51
CA ARG A 21 16.20 1.45 -11.91
C ARG A 21 16.33 1.39 -10.39
N VAL A 22 16.66 2.54 -9.82
CA VAL A 22 16.78 2.73 -8.37
C VAL A 22 15.96 3.93 -7.91
N VAL A 23 15.61 3.94 -6.64
CA VAL A 23 14.99 5.07 -5.94
C VAL A 23 15.67 5.25 -4.59
N SER A 24 15.56 6.44 -4.01
CA SER A 24 15.99 6.68 -2.63
C SER A 24 14.84 6.46 -1.64
N TYR A 25 15.17 6.27 -0.36
CA TYR A 25 14.17 6.33 0.72
C TYR A 25 13.34 7.63 0.69
N GLY A 26 13.94 8.75 0.25
CA GLY A 26 13.26 10.03 0.09
C GLY A 26 12.25 10.05 -1.05
N ASP A 27 12.56 9.39 -2.15
CA ASP A 27 11.66 9.30 -3.31
C ASP A 27 10.40 8.49 -2.95
N ILE A 28 10.58 7.33 -2.29
CA ILE A 28 9.46 6.51 -1.81
C ILE A 28 8.62 7.27 -0.77
N ALA A 29 9.28 7.96 0.16
CA ALA A 29 8.62 8.80 1.15
C ALA A 29 7.74 9.88 0.49
N GLY A 30 8.23 10.53 -0.57
CA GLY A 30 7.47 11.50 -1.35
C GLY A 30 6.29 10.88 -2.11
N ILE A 31 6.39 9.64 -2.57
CA ILE A 31 5.28 8.93 -3.22
C ILE A 31 4.18 8.59 -2.21
N VAL A 32 4.55 8.01 -1.07
CA VAL A 32 3.61 7.49 -0.06
C VAL A 32 3.07 8.59 0.87
N GLY A 33 3.80 9.69 1.05
CA GLY A 33 3.42 10.78 1.97
C GLY A 33 3.83 10.54 3.43
N ILE A 34 4.99 9.89 3.65
CA ILE A 34 5.54 9.60 4.99
C ILE A 34 6.99 10.08 5.12
N GLY A 35 7.60 9.91 6.29
CA GLY A 35 9.01 10.27 6.49
C GLY A 35 10.00 9.23 5.92
N PRO A 36 11.15 9.63 5.33
CA PRO A 36 12.16 8.70 4.80
C PRO A 36 12.72 7.71 5.82
N ARG A 37 12.81 8.13 7.10
CA ARG A 37 13.24 7.26 8.20
C ARG A 37 12.22 6.15 8.48
N GLN A 38 10.92 6.43 8.30
CA GLN A 38 9.89 5.40 8.42
C GLN A 38 10.01 4.38 7.29
N VAL A 39 10.22 4.83 6.04
CA VAL A 39 10.51 3.95 4.90
C VAL A 39 11.68 3.02 5.22
N GLY A 40 12.83 3.58 5.66
CA GLY A 40 13.99 2.77 6.02
C GLY A 40 13.71 1.76 7.13
N SER A 41 12.88 2.14 8.11
CA SER A 41 12.47 1.27 9.22
C SER A 41 11.52 0.14 8.79
N PHE A 42 10.72 0.33 7.75
CA PHE A 42 9.88 -0.73 7.18
C PHE A 42 10.70 -1.63 6.25
N MET A 43 11.57 -1.04 5.43
CA MET A 43 12.48 -1.78 4.55
C MET A 43 13.33 -2.77 5.32
N SER A 44 13.89 -2.37 6.46
CA SER A 44 14.73 -3.27 7.27
C SER A 44 13.98 -4.45 7.90
N ARG A 45 12.66 -4.32 8.11
CA ARG A 45 11.85 -5.35 8.77
C ARG A 45 11.09 -6.24 7.79
N TYR A 46 10.63 -5.68 6.67
CA TYR A 46 9.60 -6.32 5.85
C TYR A 46 9.99 -6.52 4.38
N ALA A 47 11.06 -5.89 3.88
CA ALA A 47 11.40 -5.95 2.45
C ALA A 47 12.27 -7.15 2.03
N GLY A 48 12.40 -8.17 2.88
CA GLY A 48 13.31 -9.31 2.65
C GLY A 48 13.01 -10.11 1.36
N GLY A 49 11.75 -10.19 0.96
CA GLY A 49 11.30 -10.86 -0.27
C GLY A 49 11.15 -9.94 -1.49
N LEU A 50 11.53 -8.67 -1.36
CA LEU A 50 11.31 -7.63 -2.39
C LEU A 50 12.62 -7.23 -3.07
N PRO A 51 12.58 -6.49 -4.21
CA PRO A 51 13.78 -5.96 -4.86
C PRO A 51 14.42 -4.81 -4.06
N TRP A 52 14.77 -5.05 -2.80
CA TRP A 52 15.30 -4.06 -1.86
C TRP A 52 16.60 -3.41 -2.36
N TRP A 53 17.37 -4.10 -3.20
CA TRP A 53 18.60 -3.57 -3.82
C TRP A 53 18.31 -2.38 -4.75
N ARG A 54 17.06 -2.14 -5.14
CA ARG A 54 16.65 -0.96 -5.92
C ARG A 54 16.38 0.27 -5.05
N VAL A 55 16.48 0.15 -3.72
CA VAL A 55 16.22 1.25 -2.78
C VAL A 55 17.49 1.63 -2.03
N THR A 56 18.04 2.81 -2.31
CA THR A 56 19.31 3.28 -1.75
C THR A 56 19.11 4.49 -0.84
N ASN A 57 20.20 5.01 -0.26
CA ASN A 57 20.18 6.37 0.25
C ASN A 57 20.12 7.41 -0.89
N ALA A 58 20.04 8.69 -0.55
CA ALA A 58 19.95 9.78 -1.53
C ALA A 58 21.19 9.92 -2.45
N ALA A 59 22.35 9.38 -2.03
CA ALA A 59 23.58 9.38 -2.82
C ALA A 59 23.70 8.15 -3.74
N GLY A 60 22.81 7.16 -3.63
CA GLY A 60 22.92 5.88 -4.34
C GLY A 60 23.78 4.83 -3.62
N ASP A 61 24.12 5.06 -2.35
CA ASP A 61 25.03 4.20 -1.59
C ASP A 61 24.30 3.19 -0.69
N PHE A 62 25.03 2.12 -0.37
CA PHE A 62 24.66 1.06 0.57
C PHE A 62 25.70 0.93 1.70
N PRO A 63 25.27 0.53 2.92
CA PRO A 63 26.15 -0.04 3.94
C PRO A 63 26.92 -1.24 3.42
N GLU A 64 28.10 -1.53 4.00
CA GLU A 64 28.99 -2.61 3.58
C GLU A 64 28.31 -3.96 3.42
N GLU A 65 27.52 -4.37 4.41
CA GLU A 65 26.85 -5.65 4.44
C GLU A 65 25.80 -5.79 3.31
N LEU A 66 25.20 -4.67 2.90
CA LEU A 66 24.23 -4.63 1.81
C LEU A 66 24.90 -4.54 0.43
N ARG A 67 26.09 -3.92 0.34
CA ARG A 67 26.82 -3.77 -0.94
C ARG A 67 27.14 -5.09 -1.58
N GLU A 68 27.68 -6.04 -0.80
CA GLU A 68 28.04 -7.36 -1.30
C GLU A 68 26.81 -8.13 -1.78
N ARG A 69 25.72 -8.06 -1.02
CA ARG A 69 24.44 -8.71 -1.35
C ARG A 69 23.77 -8.08 -2.58
N ALA A 70 23.87 -6.76 -2.76
CA ALA A 70 23.29 -6.07 -3.90
C ALA A 70 24.06 -6.30 -5.21
N ARG A 71 25.37 -6.58 -5.13
CA ARG A 71 26.26 -6.74 -6.28
C ARG A 71 25.75 -7.71 -7.37
N PRO A 72 25.35 -8.96 -7.06
CA PRO A 72 24.83 -9.87 -8.09
C PRO A 72 23.54 -9.34 -8.74
N HIS A 73 22.64 -8.73 -7.97
CA HIS A 73 21.40 -8.16 -8.51
C HIS A 73 21.66 -6.97 -9.42
N TRP A 74 22.55 -6.06 -9.02
CA TRP A 74 22.90 -4.92 -9.83
C TRP A 74 23.63 -5.31 -11.12
N ALA A 75 24.50 -6.32 -11.08
CA ALA A 75 25.11 -6.86 -12.29
C ALA A 75 24.05 -7.44 -13.25
N ASP A 76 23.11 -8.22 -12.73
CA ASP A 76 21.99 -8.82 -13.47
C ASP A 76 21.03 -7.76 -14.07
N GLU A 77 20.88 -6.61 -13.39
CA GLU A 77 20.03 -5.50 -13.83
C GLU A 77 20.75 -4.41 -14.62
N GLY A 78 22.06 -4.54 -14.83
CA GLY A 78 22.86 -3.54 -15.56
C GLY A 78 23.12 -2.23 -14.78
N ILE A 79 23.05 -2.27 -13.45
CA ILE A 79 23.34 -1.13 -12.58
C ILE A 79 24.81 -1.13 -12.19
N LEU A 80 25.57 -0.13 -12.64
CA LEU A 80 27.02 -0.05 -12.39
C LEU A 80 27.35 0.52 -11.00
N PHE A 81 28.33 -0.10 -10.34
CA PHE A 81 28.94 0.45 -9.14
C PHE A 81 29.82 1.66 -9.47
N LYS A 82 29.79 2.66 -8.58
CA LYS A 82 30.77 3.74 -8.50
C LYS A 82 32.17 3.16 -8.34
N ARG A 83 33.18 3.89 -8.83
CA ARG A 83 34.59 3.53 -8.68
C ARG A 83 35.05 3.38 -7.21
N ASN A 84 34.43 4.12 -6.29
CA ASN A 84 34.70 4.02 -4.85
C ASN A 84 34.02 2.80 -4.19
N GLY A 85 33.18 2.07 -4.92
CA GLY A 85 32.52 0.86 -4.44
C GLY A 85 31.42 1.08 -3.41
N PHE A 86 30.94 2.31 -3.14
CA PHE A 86 29.90 2.54 -2.12
C PHE A 86 28.46 2.32 -2.60
N GLY A 87 28.25 2.22 -3.91
CA GLY A 87 26.92 2.02 -4.49
C GLY A 87 26.90 2.45 -5.94
N CYS A 88 25.75 2.90 -6.44
CA CYS A 88 25.55 3.32 -7.84
C CYS A 88 25.39 4.84 -7.91
N ARG A 89 25.65 5.42 -9.08
CA ARG A 89 25.28 6.81 -9.32
C ARG A 89 23.77 6.89 -9.50
N ILE A 90 23.07 7.25 -8.42
CA ILE A 90 21.60 7.29 -8.44
C ILE A 90 21.05 8.12 -9.60
N ALA A 91 21.69 9.23 -9.97
CA ALA A 91 21.26 10.08 -11.09
C ALA A 91 21.19 9.33 -12.44
N ASP A 92 22.07 8.35 -12.66
CA ASP A 92 22.15 7.60 -13.92
C ASP A 92 21.07 6.50 -14.00
N TYR A 93 20.57 6.04 -12.86
CA TYR A 93 19.64 4.91 -12.74
C TYR A 93 18.32 5.26 -12.06
N ARG A 94 18.10 6.52 -11.66
CA ARG A 94 16.90 6.91 -10.91
C ARG A 94 15.66 6.61 -11.74
N ALA A 95 14.67 5.95 -11.14
CA ALA A 95 13.39 5.74 -11.78
C ALA A 95 12.72 7.08 -12.12
N ASP A 96 11.91 7.10 -13.18
CA ASP A 96 10.99 8.21 -13.41
C ASP A 96 9.93 8.21 -12.29
N LEU A 97 10.03 9.21 -11.40
CA LEU A 97 9.19 9.30 -10.21
C LEU A 97 7.74 9.64 -10.55
N ALA A 98 7.47 10.32 -11.67
CA ALA A 98 6.11 10.62 -12.10
C ALA A 98 5.44 9.33 -12.58
N SER A 99 6.10 8.58 -13.47
CA SER A 99 5.61 7.28 -13.94
C SER A 99 5.43 6.27 -12.79
N LEU A 100 6.39 6.22 -11.85
CA LEU A 100 6.30 5.34 -10.68
C LEU A 100 5.14 5.72 -9.76
N ARG A 101 4.88 7.02 -9.55
CA ARG A 101 3.74 7.51 -8.79
C ARG A 101 2.42 7.07 -9.43
N THR A 102 2.28 7.27 -10.74
CA THR A 102 1.07 6.85 -11.47
C THR A 102 0.84 5.35 -11.36
N ALA A 103 1.89 4.53 -11.53
CA ALA A 103 1.78 3.08 -11.37
C ALA A 103 1.40 2.67 -9.94
N TYR A 104 1.92 3.37 -8.92
CA TYR A 104 1.54 3.17 -7.52
C TYR A 104 0.07 3.51 -7.27
N GLU A 105 -0.40 4.67 -7.74
CA GLU A 105 -1.78 5.11 -7.58
C GLU A 105 -2.76 4.13 -8.26
N GLN A 106 -2.44 3.68 -9.48
CA GLN A 106 -3.20 2.64 -10.17
C GLN A 106 -3.21 1.33 -9.39
N ARG A 107 -2.05 0.84 -8.93
CA ARG A 107 -1.98 -0.41 -8.17
C ARG A 107 -2.78 -0.37 -6.87
N ILE A 108 -2.76 0.76 -6.17
CA ILE A 108 -3.56 0.96 -4.96
C ILE A 108 -5.05 1.00 -5.31
N ALA A 109 -5.45 1.74 -6.35
CA ALA A 109 -6.83 1.79 -6.80
C ALA A 109 -7.34 0.39 -7.20
N ASP A 110 -6.59 -0.38 -7.97
CA ASP A 110 -6.93 -1.75 -8.38
C ASP A 110 -7.03 -2.71 -7.18
N THR A 111 -6.22 -2.49 -6.15
CA THR A 111 -6.26 -3.30 -4.94
C THR A 111 -7.50 -2.97 -4.12
N LEU A 112 -7.83 -1.69 -3.96
CA LEU A 112 -9.06 -1.26 -3.30
C LEU A 112 -10.32 -1.72 -4.06
N ALA A 113 -10.32 -1.60 -5.40
CA ALA A 113 -11.43 -2.05 -6.23
C ALA A 113 -11.67 -3.57 -6.10
N ARG A 114 -10.61 -4.38 -6.00
CA ARG A 114 -10.73 -5.83 -5.76
C ARG A 114 -11.18 -6.19 -4.35
N MET A 115 -10.90 -5.34 -3.36
CA MET A 115 -11.34 -5.53 -1.99
C MET A 115 -12.80 -5.11 -1.78
N GLY A 116 -13.43 -4.42 -2.76
CA GLY A 116 -14.74 -3.79 -2.62
C GLY A 116 -14.68 -2.49 -1.82
N THR A 117 -15.78 -1.74 -1.83
CA THR A 117 -15.87 -0.45 -1.14
C THR A 117 -16.08 -0.70 0.35
N PRO A 118 -15.15 -0.32 1.26
CA PRO A 118 -15.30 -0.67 2.67
C PRO A 118 -16.57 -0.09 3.28
N VAL A 119 -17.31 -0.89 4.06
CA VAL A 119 -18.48 -0.36 4.80
C VAL A 119 -17.99 0.69 5.81
N PRO A 120 -18.57 1.90 5.83
CA PRO A 120 -18.21 2.93 6.80
C PRO A 120 -18.35 2.44 8.23
N HIS A 121 -17.27 2.57 9.01
CA HIS A 121 -17.28 2.19 10.41
C HIS A 121 -18.14 3.16 11.23
N THR A 122 -19.20 2.66 11.87
CA THR A 122 -20.11 3.47 12.70
C THR A 122 -19.83 3.28 14.19
N SER A 123 -19.68 2.03 14.65
CA SER A 123 -19.39 1.68 16.03
C SER A 123 -18.80 0.26 16.12
N ASN A 124 -18.06 -0.04 17.20
CA ASN A 124 -17.46 -1.37 17.39
C ASN A 124 -18.50 -2.51 17.41
N PRO A 125 -19.67 -2.40 18.08
CA PRO A 125 -20.69 -3.46 18.01
C PRO A 125 -21.21 -3.69 16.59
N ALA A 126 -21.56 -2.63 15.87
CA ALA A 126 -22.04 -2.73 14.50
C ALA A 126 -20.98 -3.31 13.54
N ALA A 127 -19.73 -2.86 13.64
CA ALA A 127 -18.62 -3.38 12.85
C ALA A 127 -18.37 -4.88 13.11
N ARG A 128 -18.47 -5.32 14.37
CA ARG A 128 -18.38 -6.75 14.72
C ARG A 128 -19.56 -7.55 14.18
N ALA A 129 -20.76 -6.98 14.21
CA ALA A 129 -21.96 -7.62 13.69
C ALA A 129 -21.86 -7.86 12.17
N LEU A 130 -21.43 -6.85 11.42
CA LEU A 130 -21.15 -6.97 9.98
C LEU A 130 -20.06 -8.01 9.71
N ALA A 131 -18.93 -7.93 10.42
CA ALA A 131 -17.85 -8.89 10.27
C ALA A 131 -18.29 -10.34 10.58
N ALA A 132 -19.12 -10.54 11.60
CA ALA A 132 -19.69 -11.85 11.93
C ALA A 132 -20.67 -12.36 10.86
N ALA A 133 -21.35 -11.45 10.15
CA ALA A 133 -22.18 -11.74 8.99
C ALA A 133 -21.39 -11.89 7.68
N GLY A 134 -20.05 -11.74 7.72
CA GLY A 134 -19.20 -11.79 6.55
C GLY A 134 -19.31 -10.57 5.64
N ILE A 135 -19.80 -9.44 6.17
CA ILE A 135 -19.97 -8.19 5.44
C ILE A 135 -18.80 -7.26 5.80
N SER A 136 -18.02 -6.91 4.80
CA SER A 136 -16.89 -5.99 4.91
C SER A 136 -16.95 -4.86 3.87
N THR A 137 -17.77 -5.01 2.84
CA THR A 137 -17.93 -4.07 1.74
C THR A 137 -19.38 -3.62 1.53
N LEU A 138 -19.57 -2.46 0.90
CA LEU A 138 -20.88 -1.94 0.52
C LEU A 138 -21.56 -2.84 -0.52
N GLU A 139 -20.80 -3.48 -1.40
CA GLU A 139 -21.30 -4.45 -2.38
C GLU A 139 -21.81 -5.72 -1.69
N GLU A 140 -21.11 -6.23 -0.67
CA GLU A 140 -21.62 -7.33 0.17
C GLU A 140 -22.85 -6.89 0.97
N LEU A 141 -22.86 -5.65 1.47
CA LEU A 141 -23.98 -5.11 2.23
C LEU A 141 -25.23 -4.94 1.35
N SER A 142 -25.08 -4.53 0.08
CA SER A 142 -26.20 -4.37 -0.86
C SER A 142 -26.89 -5.70 -1.20
N GLU A 143 -26.22 -6.83 -0.98
CA GLU A 143 -26.81 -8.17 -1.14
C GLU A 143 -27.71 -8.58 0.05
N TRP A 144 -27.76 -7.78 1.11
CA TRP A 144 -28.65 -7.98 2.25
C TRP A 144 -29.87 -7.08 2.18
N ARG A 145 -30.98 -7.51 2.77
CA ARG A 145 -32.13 -6.63 3.00
C ARG A 145 -31.81 -5.74 4.19
N ARG A 146 -32.18 -4.46 4.09
CA ARG A 146 -32.01 -3.50 5.18
C ARG A 146 -32.60 -3.98 6.51
N ALA A 147 -33.75 -4.66 6.44
CA ALA A 147 -34.43 -5.22 7.62
C ALA A 147 -33.60 -6.33 8.29
N ASP A 148 -32.99 -7.23 7.51
CA ASP A 148 -32.18 -8.33 8.05
C ASP A 148 -30.91 -7.80 8.75
N VAL A 149 -30.28 -6.75 8.19
CA VAL A 149 -29.13 -6.10 8.81
C VAL A 149 -29.52 -5.37 10.09
N ALA A 150 -30.73 -4.79 10.15
CA ALA A 150 -31.25 -4.13 11.35
C ALA A 150 -31.48 -5.10 12.52
N GLU A 151 -31.68 -6.39 12.24
CA GLU A 151 -31.85 -7.43 13.27
C GLU A 151 -30.50 -7.91 13.85
N LEU A 152 -29.38 -7.58 13.22
CA LEU A 152 -28.06 -7.96 13.71
C LEU A 152 -27.77 -7.30 15.07
N HIS A 153 -27.31 -8.10 16.03
CA HIS A 153 -27.03 -7.63 17.38
C HIS A 153 -25.94 -6.55 17.39
N GLY A 154 -26.28 -5.35 17.88
CA GLY A 154 -25.36 -4.21 17.95
C GLY A 154 -25.48 -3.23 16.78
N VAL A 155 -26.35 -3.50 15.80
CA VAL A 155 -26.71 -2.53 14.76
C VAL A 155 -27.86 -1.65 15.25
N GLY A 156 -27.64 -0.33 15.23
CA GLY A 156 -28.64 0.66 15.63
C GLY A 156 -29.10 1.52 14.45
N PRO A 157 -30.20 2.29 14.61
CA PRO A 157 -30.75 3.14 13.55
C PRO A 157 -29.73 4.12 12.95
N SER A 158 -28.83 4.67 13.77
CA SER A 158 -27.77 5.58 13.31
C SER A 158 -26.77 4.91 12.37
N SER A 159 -26.51 3.61 12.55
CA SER A 159 -25.63 2.87 11.65
C SER A 159 -26.30 2.66 10.29
N LEU A 160 -27.58 2.30 10.31
CA LEU A 160 -28.36 2.13 9.07
C LEU A 160 -28.42 3.44 8.28
N THR A 161 -28.64 4.60 8.92
CA THR A 161 -28.62 5.89 8.21
C THR A 161 -27.28 6.19 7.54
N VAL A 162 -26.16 5.86 8.19
CA VAL A 162 -24.83 6.06 7.60
C VAL A 162 -24.64 5.11 6.41
N TRP A 163 -25.08 3.87 6.52
CA TRP A 163 -24.93 2.88 5.44
C TRP A 163 -25.91 3.11 4.28
N ASP A 164 -27.12 3.61 4.55
CA ASP A 164 -28.07 4.07 3.53
C ASP A 164 -27.39 5.13 2.65
N ALA A 165 -26.83 6.19 3.27
CA ALA A 165 -26.16 7.26 2.54
C ALA A 165 -24.91 6.78 1.79
N ALA A 166 -24.17 5.82 2.35
CA ALA A 166 -22.97 5.27 1.73
C ALA A 166 -23.29 4.37 0.53
N LEU A 167 -24.35 3.56 0.62
CA LEU A 167 -24.87 2.79 -0.52
C LEU A 167 -25.33 3.74 -1.62
N ASP A 168 -26.10 4.77 -1.29
CA ASP A 168 -26.55 5.78 -2.26
C ASP A 168 -25.36 6.50 -2.93
N GLU A 169 -24.33 6.89 -2.17
CA GLU A 169 -23.11 7.54 -2.72
C GLU A 169 -22.31 6.60 -3.64
N ALA A 170 -22.42 5.28 -3.43
CA ALA A 170 -21.81 4.25 -4.26
C ALA A 170 -22.71 3.78 -5.43
N ASP A 171 -23.86 4.44 -5.67
CA ASP A 171 -24.88 4.02 -6.63
C ASP A 171 -25.38 2.57 -6.41
N LEU A 172 -25.37 2.12 -5.15
CA LEU A 172 -25.86 0.83 -4.70
C LEU A 172 -27.18 0.99 -3.95
N THR A 173 -27.98 -0.08 -3.91
CA THR A 173 -29.22 -0.13 -3.11
C THR A 173 -29.26 -1.41 -2.32
N TRP A 174 -29.92 -1.39 -1.16
CA TRP A 174 -30.27 -2.63 -0.45
C TRP A 174 -31.02 -3.61 -1.35
N LYS A 175 -30.85 -4.90 -1.07
CA LYS A 175 -31.66 -5.95 -1.67
C LYS A 175 -33.13 -5.73 -1.31
N ALA A 176 -33.99 -5.95 -2.31
CA ALA A 176 -35.44 -5.87 -2.19
C ALA A 176 -36.01 -6.86 -1.15
#